data_AF-A0A7C3LKC2-F1
#
_entry.id   AF-A0A7C3LKC2-F1
#
_cell.length_a   1.000
_cell.length_b   1.000
_cell.length_c   1.000
_cell.angle_alpha   90.00
_cell.angle_beta   90.00
_cell.angle_gamma   90.00
#
_symmetry.space_group_name_H-M   'P 1'
#
loop_
_entity.id
_entity.type
_entity.pdbx_description
1 polymer ?
#
loop_
_entity_poly.entity_id
_entity_poly.type
_entity_poly.pdbx_seq_one_letter_code
_entity_poly.pdbx_strand_id
1 'polypeptide(L)'
;MDVSYHRFSIRDHSVPSRETMVRLLDAIDRELSLGHNIYVHCWGGIGRTGLTVGCYLVRHGESHEGALARVNQLYRTRPRNPYYPNSPETPEQVEFVSAWREVPQASHQSRQSFCEG
;
A
#
# COMPACT_ATOMS: atom_id res chain seq x y z
N MET A 1 -11.35 -22.83 -3.03
CA MET A 1 -10.72 -21.60 -2.51
C MET A 1 -11.81 -20.58 -2.37
N ASP A 2 -12.00 -20.05 -1.18
CA ASP A 2 -12.92 -18.94 -0.94
C ASP A 2 -12.22 -17.62 -1.27
N VAL A 3 -12.94 -16.66 -1.85
CA VAL A 3 -12.39 -15.37 -2.28
C VAL A 3 -13.29 -14.26 -1.76
N SER A 4 -12.75 -13.44 -0.87
CA SER A 4 -13.42 -12.22 -0.39
C SER A 4 -13.00 -11.02 -1.24
N TYR A 5 -13.97 -10.19 -1.63
CA TYR A 5 -13.75 -8.99 -2.43
C TYR A 5 -14.17 -7.75 -1.64
N HIS A 6 -13.25 -6.78 -1.54
CA HIS A 6 -13.49 -5.48 -0.93
C HIS A 6 -13.19 -4.38 -1.95
N ARG A 7 -14.12 -3.42 -2.09
CA ARG A 7 -13.97 -2.29 -3.02
C ARG A 7 -13.80 -0.99 -2.25
N PHE A 8 -12.69 -0.30 -2.56
CA PHE A 8 -12.43 1.06 -2.11
C PHE A 8 -12.34 1.98 -3.33
N SER A 9 -13.33 2.87 -3.48
CA SER A 9 -13.40 3.77 -4.63
C SER A 9 -12.36 4.89 -4.49
N ILE A 10 -11.32 4.84 -5.31
CA ILE A 10 -10.30 5.89 -5.42
C ILE A 10 -10.27 6.34 -6.88
N ARG A 11 -10.47 7.65 -7.13
CA ARG A 11 -10.45 8.21 -8.48
C ARG A 11 -9.05 8.00 -9.11
N ASP A 12 -9.02 7.84 -10.42
CA ASP A 12 -7.77 7.59 -11.11
C ASP A 12 -6.81 8.78 -11.01
N HIS A 13 -5.51 8.48 -10.91
CA HIS A 13 -4.41 9.43 -10.67
C HIS A 13 -4.53 10.28 -9.40
N SER A 14 -5.54 10.07 -8.56
CA SER A 14 -5.75 10.83 -7.33
C SER A 14 -5.36 10.03 -6.08
N VAL A 15 -5.48 10.69 -4.94
CA VAL A 15 -5.33 10.09 -3.61
C VAL A 15 -6.72 9.87 -2.97
N PRO A 16 -6.88 8.89 -2.08
CA PRO A 16 -8.10 8.74 -1.28
C PRO A 16 -8.14 9.75 -0.12
N SER A 17 -9.26 9.82 0.60
CA SER A 17 -9.26 10.45 1.93
C SER A 17 -8.43 9.62 2.91
N ARG A 18 -7.94 10.25 3.98
CA ARG A 18 -7.18 9.57 5.04
C ARG A 18 -8.01 8.45 5.69
N GLU A 19 -9.28 8.71 5.98
CA GLU A 19 -10.21 7.74 6.57
C GLU A 19 -10.45 6.55 5.64
N THR A 20 -10.47 6.79 4.32
CA THR A 20 -10.61 5.73 3.34
C THR A 20 -9.36 4.85 3.29
N MET A 21 -8.17 5.45 3.36
CA MET A 21 -6.93 4.68 3.46
C MET A 21 -6.87 3.87 4.76
N VAL A 22 -7.22 4.45 5.91
CA VAL A 22 -7.28 3.71 7.18
C VAL A 22 -8.18 2.48 7.06
N ARG A 23 -9.43 2.65 6.60
CA ARG A 23 -10.35 1.51 6.43
C ARG A 23 -9.85 0.44 5.47
N LEU A 24 -9.13 0.86 4.42
CA LEU A 24 -8.54 -0.06 3.46
C LEU A 24 -7.44 -0.88 4.14
N LEU A 25 -6.50 -0.21 4.81
CA LEU A 25 -5.41 -0.88 5.51
C LEU A 25 -5.92 -1.77 6.65
N ASP A 26 -6.97 -1.36 7.38
CA ASP A 26 -7.60 -2.18 8.43
C ASP A 26 -8.19 -3.47 7.85
N ALA A 27 -8.75 -3.42 6.63
CA ALA A 27 -9.22 -4.60 5.94
C ALA A 27 -8.06 -5.52 5.54
N ILE A 28 -6.94 -4.97 5.09
CA ILE A 28 -5.71 -5.74 4.80
C ILE A 28 -5.22 -6.44 6.07
N ASP A 29 -5.04 -5.69 7.17
CA ASP A 29 -4.53 -6.22 8.42
C ASP A 29 -5.43 -7.30 9.01
N ARG A 30 -6.76 -7.09 8.96
CA ARG A 30 -7.74 -8.09 9.39
C ARG A 30 -7.59 -9.39 8.59
N GLU A 31 -7.58 -9.33 7.26
CA GLU A 31 -7.51 -10.53 6.42
C GLU A 31 -6.15 -11.25 6.56
N LEU A 32 -5.05 -10.50 6.69
CA LEU A 32 -3.73 -11.07 7.00
C LEU A 32 -3.73 -11.77 8.36
N SER A 33 -4.38 -11.21 9.39
CA SER A 33 -4.49 -11.82 10.72
C SER A 33 -5.25 -13.16 10.71
N LEU A 34 -6.12 -13.36 9.72
CA LEU A 34 -6.86 -14.60 9.49
C LEU A 34 -6.06 -15.63 8.69
N GLY A 35 -4.82 -15.30 8.30
CA GLY A 35 -3.95 -16.15 7.50
C GLY A 35 -4.28 -16.15 6.00
N HIS A 36 -5.05 -15.17 5.53
CA HIS A 36 -5.37 -15.04 4.11
C HIS A 36 -4.26 -14.32 3.35
N ASN A 37 -4.15 -14.64 2.05
CA ASN A 37 -3.30 -13.90 1.13
C ASN A 37 -4.06 -12.69 0.56
N ILE A 38 -3.37 -11.57 0.40
CA ILE A 38 -3.95 -10.32 -0.10
C ILE A 38 -3.50 -10.04 -1.52
N TYR A 39 -4.45 -9.68 -2.37
CA TYR A 39 -4.20 -9.14 -3.69
C TYR A 39 -4.75 -7.72 -3.80
N VAL A 40 -3.86 -6.74 -3.89
CA VAL A 40 -4.22 -5.32 -4.09
C VAL A 40 -4.02 -4.95 -5.56
N HIS A 41 -5.04 -4.39 -6.18
CA HIS A 41 -4.97 -3.93 -7.57
C HIS A 41 -5.69 -2.59 -7.78
N CYS A 42 -5.30 -1.89 -8.84
CA CYS A 42 -6.08 -0.81 -9.44
C CYS A 42 -6.31 -1.16 -10.92
N TRP A 43 -6.52 -0.17 -11.79
CA TRP A 43 -6.63 -0.43 -13.22
C TRP A 43 -5.29 -0.85 -13.84
N GLY A 44 -4.24 -0.05 -13.65
CA GLY A 44 -2.88 -0.37 -14.16
C GLY A 44 -1.98 -1.13 -13.18
N GLY A 45 -2.39 -1.23 -11.91
CA GLY A 45 -1.55 -1.77 -10.84
C GLY A 45 -0.31 -0.91 -10.54
N ILE A 46 -0.35 0.39 -10.84
CA ILE A 46 0.76 1.35 -10.72
C ILE A 46 0.49 2.33 -9.56
N GLY A 47 -0.21 3.44 -9.79
CA GLY A 47 -0.36 4.52 -8.80
C GLY A 47 -1.04 4.12 -7.50
N ARG A 48 -2.36 3.87 -7.53
CA ARG A 48 -3.16 3.55 -6.33
C ARG A 48 -2.72 2.27 -5.62
N THR A 49 -2.22 1.29 -6.37
CA THR A 49 -1.60 0.09 -5.79
C THR A 49 -0.34 0.45 -5.02
N GLY A 50 0.59 1.18 -5.64
CA GLY A 50 1.81 1.65 -4.99
C GLY A 50 1.55 2.52 -3.77
N LEU A 51 0.58 3.44 -3.88
CA LEU A 51 0.16 4.32 -2.79
C LEU A 51 -0.33 3.50 -1.60
N THR A 52 -1.19 2.52 -1.85
CA THR A 52 -1.73 1.63 -0.80
C THR A 52 -0.63 0.83 -0.12
N VAL A 53 0.26 0.20 -0.91
CA VAL A 53 1.38 -0.59 -0.37
C VAL A 53 2.36 0.30 0.40
N GLY A 54 2.60 1.53 -0.07
CA GLY A 54 3.44 2.50 0.62
C GLY A 54 2.89 2.85 2.01
N CYS A 55 1.61 3.21 2.10
CA CYS A 55 0.96 3.49 3.38
C CYS A 55 0.94 2.26 4.30
N TYR A 56 0.71 1.06 3.76
CA TYR A 56 0.79 -0.19 4.51
C TYR A 56 2.19 -0.39 5.14
N LEU A 57 3.26 -0.23 4.36
CA LEU A 57 4.62 -0.38 4.85
C LEU A 57 4.93 0.63 5.97
N VAL A 58 4.55 1.90 5.80
CA VAL A 58 4.71 2.92 6.84
C VAL A 58 3.93 2.56 8.11
N ARG A 59 2.68 2.08 7.99
CA ARG A 59 1.87 1.62 9.13
C ARG A 59 2.59 0.52 9.92
N HIS A 60 3.30 -0.37 9.22
CA HIS A 60 4.00 -1.52 9.82
C HIS A 60 5.45 -1.24 10.24
N GLY A 61 5.85 0.03 10.28
CA GLY A 61 7.10 0.45 10.92
C GLY A 61 8.24 0.83 9.96
N GLU A 62 8.01 0.77 8.65
CA GLU A 62 8.97 1.34 7.69
C GLU A 62 9.01 2.86 7.79
N SER A 63 10.17 3.45 7.54
CA SER A 63 10.26 4.89 7.34
C SER A 63 9.51 5.27 6.05
N HIS A 64 9.03 6.52 5.96
CA HIS A 64 8.35 7.02 4.76
C HIS A 64 9.19 6.85 3.50
N GLU A 65 10.47 7.18 3.57
CA GLU A 65 11.42 7.01 2.48
C GLU A 65 11.69 5.54 2.17
N GLY A 66 11.86 4.70 3.20
CA GLY A 66 12.05 3.26 3.08
C GLY A 66 10.88 2.57 2.40
N ALA A 67 9.65 2.92 2.80
CA ALA A 67 8.42 2.42 2.18
C ALA A 67 8.36 2.77 0.68
N LEU A 68 8.61 4.03 0.31
CA LEU A 68 8.64 4.44 -1.09
C LEU A 68 9.74 3.74 -1.90
N ALA A 69 10.93 3.59 -1.32
CA ALA A 69 12.03 2.86 -1.95
C ALA A 69 11.66 1.39 -2.18
N ARG A 70 11.05 0.74 -1.18
CA ARG A 70 10.62 -0.65 -1.23
C ARG A 70 9.50 -0.86 -2.25
N VAL A 71 8.48 0.00 -2.29
CA VAL A 71 7.43 -0.05 -3.33
C VAL A 71 8.06 0.02 -4.72
N ASN A 72 9.00 0.93 -4.94
CA ASN A 72 9.69 1.05 -6.23
C ASN A 72 10.55 -0.17 -6.57
N GLN A 73 11.24 -0.76 -5.59
CA GLN A 73 11.99 -2.00 -5.77
C GLN A 73 11.06 -3.14 -6.23
N LEU A 74 9.93 -3.31 -5.54
CA LEU A 74 8.92 -4.31 -5.89
C LEU A 74 8.33 -4.06 -7.29
N TYR A 75 8.01 -2.80 -7.60
CA TYR A 75 7.45 -2.43 -8.91
C TYR A 75 8.42 -2.74 -10.07
N ARG A 76 9.73 -2.55 -9.87
CA ARG A 76 10.77 -2.83 -10.88
C ARG A 76 10.96 -4.31 -11.19
N THR A 77 10.34 -5.22 -10.43
CA THR A 77 10.29 -6.65 -10.79
C THR A 77 9.38 -6.93 -12.00
N ARG A 78 8.54 -5.95 -12.39
CA ARG A 78 7.68 -6.02 -13.58
C ARG A 78 8.44 -5.63 -14.86
N PRO A 79 7.93 -5.99 -16.05
CA PRO A 79 8.46 -5.48 -17.31
C PRO A 79 8.56 -3.95 -17.31
N ARG A 80 9.72 -3.43 -17.73
CA ARG A 80 10.00 -2.00 -17.69
C ARG A 80 9.00 -1.23 -18.56
N ASN A 81 8.34 -0.24 -17.97
CA ASN A 81 7.47 0.70 -18.69
C ASN A 81 8.08 2.10 -18.65
N PRO A 82 8.52 2.68 -19.79
CA PRO A 82 9.17 3.98 -19.81
C PRO A 82 8.22 5.13 -19.44
N TYR A 83 6.90 4.97 -19.63
CA TYR A 83 5.91 5.99 -19.28
C TYR A 83 5.60 6.03 -17.79
N TYR A 84 5.80 4.90 -17.09
CA TYR A 84 5.54 4.75 -15.66
C TYR A 84 6.76 4.10 -15.00
N PRO A 85 7.85 4.86 -14.81
CA PRO A 85 9.11 4.32 -14.31
C PRO A 85 9.08 3.96 -12.81
N ASN A 86 8.10 4.48 -12.07
CA ASN A 86 7.99 4.38 -10.62
C ASN A 86 6.55 4.10 -10.19
N SER A 87 6.41 3.71 -8.92
CA SER A 87 5.15 3.49 -8.23
C SER A 87 5.31 4.00 -6.78
N PRO A 88 4.43 4.88 -6.25
CA PRO A 88 3.24 5.47 -6.89
C PRO A 88 3.57 6.32 -8.13
N GLU A 89 2.55 6.67 -8.92
CA GLU A 89 2.73 7.21 -10.28
C GLU A 89 2.73 8.75 -10.34
N THR A 90 2.03 9.41 -9.41
CA THR A 90 1.94 10.88 -9.36
C THR A 90 2.67 11.47 -8.15
N PRO A 91 3.16 12.72 -8.23
CA PRO A 91 3.75 13.42 -7.08
C PRO A 91 2.79 13.51 -5.89
N GLU A 92 1.50 13.72 -6.14
CA GLU A 92 0.46 13.78 -5.11
C GLU A 92 0.33 12.46 -4.34
N GLN A 93 0.45 11.33 -5.04
CA GLN A 93 0.43 10.01 -4.41
C GLN A 93 1.69 9.74 -3.59
N VAL A 94 2.86 10.17 -4.08
CA VAL A 94 4.13 10.07 -3.34
C VAL A 94 4.05 10.92 -2.07
N GLU A 95 3.59 12.16 -2.18
CA GLU A 95 3.41 13.07 -1.04
C GLU A 95 2.43 12.50 -0.01
N PHE A 96 1.35 11.85 -0.46
CA PHE A 96 0.40 11.20 0.43
C PHE A 96 1.06 10.10 1.28
N VAL A 97 1.95 9.31 0.69
CA VAL A 97 2.74 8.30 1.43
C VAL A 97 3.73 8.99 2.36
N SER A 98 4.47 10.01 1.89
CA SER A 98 5.44 10.77 2.70
C SER A 98 4.82 11.46 3.92
N ALA A 99 3.58 11.92 3.79
CA ALA A 99 2.80 12.55 4.86
C ALA A 99 1.91 11.54 5.63
N TRP A 100 2.00 10.24 5.33
CA TRP A 100 1.18 9.22 5.98
C TRP A 100 1.53 9.12 7.44
N ARG A 101 0.53 9.25 8.31
CA ARG A 101 0.67 9.15 9.76
C ARG A 101 -0.64 8.66 10.32
N GLU A 102 -0.57 7.62 11.11
CA GLU A 102 -1.72 7.13 11.84
C GLU A 102 -1.57 7.51 13.29
N VAL A 103 -2.66 7.97 13.89
CA VAL A 103 -2.70 8.09 15.35
C VAL A 103 -2.70 6.64 15.87
N PRO A 104 -1.74 6.22 16.71
CA PRO A 104 -1.68 4.86 17.17
C PRO A 104 -3.01 4.49 17.85
N GLN A 105 -3.77 3.56 17.26
CA GLN A 105 -4.81 2.85 17.99
C GLN A 105 -4.14 1.69 18.73
N ALA A 106 -4.48 1.52 20.01
CA ALA A 106 -3.78 0.70 20.99
C ALA A 106 -3.80 -0.84 20.75
N SER A 107 -3.97 -1.31 19.51
CA SER A 107 -4.21 -2.74 19.22
C SER A 107 -3.40 -3.37 18.08
N HIS A 108 -2.50 -2.65 17.40
CA HIS A 108 -1.73 -3.26 16.31
C HIS A 108 -0.41 -3.86 16.82
N GLN A 109 -0.44 -5.15 17.19
CA GLN A 109 0.77 -5.96 17.35
C GLN A 109 1.26 -6.43 15.97
N SER A 110 2.15 -5.67 15.34
CA SER A 110 2.85 -6.12 14.13
C SER A 110 3.90 -7.18 14.50
N ARG A 111 3.61 -8.44 14.16
CA ARG A 111 4.60 -9.52 14.13
C ARG A 111 4.74 -9.98 12.69
N GLN A 112 5.47 -9.23 11.88
CA GLN A 112 5.97 -9.73 10.60
C GLN A 112 7.45 -9.42 10.51
N SER A 113 8.26 -10.49 10.54
CA SER A 113 9.65 -10.45 10.11
C SER A 113 9.62 -10.61 8.60
N PHE A 114 9.98 -9.56 7.87
CA PHE A 114 10.23 -9.67 6.44
C PHE A 114 11.46 -10.56 6.27
N CYS A 115 11.28 -11.78 5.74
CA CYS A 115 12.40 -12.60 5.31
C CYS A 115 13.04 -11.93 4.08
N GLU A 116 14.22 -11.36 4.27
CA GLU A 116 15.12 -11.03 3.16
C GLU A 116 15.65 -12.35 2.58
N GLY A 117 15.47 -12.53 1.27
CA GLY A 117 16.01 -13.64 0.49
C GLY A 117 17.23 -13.21 -0.29
#